data_AF-A0A835SI80-F1
#
_entry.id   AF-A0A835SI80-F1
#
_cell.length_a   1.000
_cell.length_b   1.000
_cell.length_c   1.000
_cell.angle_alpha   90.00
_cell.angle_beta   90.00
_cell.angle_gamma   90.00
#
_symmetry.space_group_name_H-M   'P 1'
#
loop_
_entity.id
_entity.type
_entity.pdbx_description
1 polymer ?
#
loop_
_entity_poly.entity_id
_entity_poly.type
_entity_poly.pdbx_seq_one_letter_code
_entity_poly.pdbx_strand_id
1 'polypeptide(L)'
;MAAAIPMVEVHSIETGEKAAQVALPAVFTAPIRPDIVRTIHTNMAKNKRQAYAVFMKAGHQTAAESWGTGRAVSRIPRVPGGGTHRAGQGAFGNMCRGGRMFAPTKVWRRWHRKINVNQKRYAVVSALAASALPALVMARGHKIEQVPMVPLVLDDAVEGVKKTSKALDILKKIGALPDVEKSKDSKALRSGKGKMRNRRYVMRKGPLVVFASDEGISKAFRNLPGVEVTSVDRLNLLQLAPGGHLGRFCIWSKSAFEKLDKVFGTATTESEQKKGYKLGARRRGRGGGRKGEEGEREEGGRELLPRACMANGDLARLINSDEIQSAVRPVKASGPKHAPLKKNPLRNLGAMLKLNPYAKVARRVEITRSAKKAVKRSEKLAKIAKGEKTGGKKDKAIKAIGKKFYKNMLVESDYAGDDYDLFARWITVSKQTKTA
;
A
#
# COMPACT_ATOMS: atom_id res chain seq x y z
N MET A 1 -11.13 -8.87 -21.26
CA MET A 1 -12.32 -9.48 -20.65
C MET A 1 -11.87 -10.65 -19.82
N ALA A 2 -12.60 -11.04 -18.77
CA ALA A 2 -12.43 -12.41 -18.27
C ALA A 2 -12.68 -13.33 -19.46
N ALA A 3 -11.78 -14.27 -19.75
CA ALA A 3 -12.03 -15.32 -20.74
C ALA A 3 -13.25 -16.09 -20.23
N ALA A 4 -14.41 -15.76 -20.76
CA ALA A 4 -15.68 -16.28 -20.28
C ALA A 4 -15.86 -17.67 -20.88
N ILE A 5 -16.14 -18.65 -20.04
CA ILE A 5 -16.65 -19.94 -20.50
C ILE A 5 -18.07 -19.67 -20.99
N PRO A 6 -18.36 -19.80 -22.30
CA PRO A 6 -19.64 -19.35 -22.85
C PRO A 6 -20.82 -20.21 -22.37
N MET A 7 -20.56 -21.50 -22.09
CA MET A 7 -21.54 -22.48 -21.61
C MET A 7 -21.05 -23.06 -20.28
N VAL A 8 -21.93 -23.11 -19.28
CA VAL A 8 -21.67 -23.65 -17.95
C VAL A 8 -22.43 -24.96 -17.80
N GLU A 9 -21.77 -25.95 -17.20
CA GLU A 9 -22.36 -27.27 -16.96
C GLU A 9 -23.31 -27.23 -15.75
N VAL A 10 -24.48 -27.85 -15.92
CA VAL A 10 -25.46 -28.07 -14.86
C VAL A 10 -25.28 -29.48 -14.34
N HIS A 11 -25.07 -29.62 -13.04
CA HIS A 11 -24.87 -30.91 -12.39
C HIS A 11 -26.17 -31.46 -11.78
N SER A 12 -26.43 -32.75 -11.99
CA SER A 12 -27.54 -33.46 -11.33
C SER A 12 -27.29 -33.59 -9.84
N ILE A 13 -28.33 -33.40 -9.02
CA ILE A 13 -28.23 -33.61 -7.56
C ILE A 13 -28.13 -35.10 -7.18
N GLU A 14 -28.54 -36.01 -8.08
CA GLU A 14 -28.57 -37.44 -7.81
C GLU A 14 -27.22 -38.10 -8.07
N THR A 15 -26.61 -37.83 -9.22
CA THR A 15 -25.34 -38.43 -9.64
C THR A 15 -24.13 -37.53 -9.36
N GLY A 16 -24.31 -36.20 -9.30
CA GLY A 16 -23.21 -35.23 -9.26
C GLY A 16 -22.56 -35.01 -10.64
N GLU A 17 -23.04 -35.71 -11.66
CA GLU A 17 -22.52 -35.65 -13.03
C GLU A 17 -23.21 -34.57 -13.87
N LYS A 18 -22.66 -34.30 -15.04
CA LYS A 18 -23.17 -33.32 -16.00
C LYS A 18 -24.54 -33.77 -16.53
N ALA A 19 -25.56 -32.95 -16.31
CA ALA A 19 -26.92 -33.21 -16.77
C ALA A 19 -27.30 -32.33 -17.98
N ALA A 20 -26.91 -31.06 -17.96
CA ALA A 20 -27.24 -30.10 -19.02
C ALA A 20 -26.17 -29.00 -19.11
N GLN A 21 -26.36 -28.05 -20.04
CA GLN A 21 -25.55 -26.84 -20.13
C GLN A 21 -26.44 -25.61 -20.23
N VAL A 22 -25.96 -24.47 -19.71
CA VAL A 22 -26.64 -23.17 -19.73
C VAL A 22 -25.65 -22.09 -20.12
N ALA A 23 -26.09 -21.10 -20.90
CA ALA A 23 -25.25 -19.97 -21.28
C ALA A 23 -24.82 -19.15 -20.05
N LEU A 24 -23.58 -18.67 -20.05
CA LEU A 24 -23.08 -17.82 -18.96
C LEU A 24 -23.79 -16.45 -18.96
N PRO A 25 -24.47 -16.06 -17.87
CA PRO A 25 -25.11 -14.75 -17.76
C PRO A 25 -24.13 -13.60 -17.93
N ALA A 26 -24.57 -12.53 -18.57
CA ALA A 26 -23.74 -11.37 -18.92
C ALA A 26 -23.09 -10.72 -17.67
N VAL A 27 -23.72 -10.85 -16.50
CA VAL A 27 -23.22 -10.32 -15.22
C VAL A 27 -21.83 -10.83 -14.84
N PHE A 28 -21.45 -12.03 -15.27
CA PHE A 28 -20.15 -12.60 -14.96
C PHE A 28 -19.00 -12.03 -15.81
N THR A 29 -19.32 -11.34 -16.90
CA THR A 29 -18.32 -10.65 -17.75
C THR A 29 -17.97 -9.25 -17.23
N ALA A 30 -18.64 -8.79 -16.17
CA ALA A 30 -18.48 -7.46 -15.65
C ALA A 30 -17.09 -7.22 -15.02
N PRO A 31 -16.57 -5.98 -15.04
CA PRO A 31 -15.29 -5.67 -14.44
C PRO A 31 -15.29 -5.86 -12.92
N ILE A 32 -14.24 -6.52 -12.43
CA ILE A 32 -14.04 -6.79 -11.01
C ILE A 32 -13.36 -5.58 -10.35
N ARG A 33 -14.04 -4.94 -9.41
CA ARG A 33 -13.62 -3.72 -8.70
C ARG A 33 -13.64 -3.88 -7.17
N PRO A 34 -12.54 -4.34 -6.56
CA PRO A 34 -12.45 -4.49 -5.11
C PRO A 34 -12.59 -3.17 -4.35
N ASP A 35 -12.18 -2.06 -4.95
CA ASP A 35 -12.21 -0.72 -4.37
C ASP A 35 -13.65 -0.23 -4.09
N ILE A 36 -14.54 -0.38 -5.08
CA ILE A 36 -15.97 -0.06 -4.92
C ILE A 36 -16.61 -1.02 -3.96
N VAL A 37 -16.37 -2.32 -4.12
CA VAL A 37 -17.00 -3.34 -3.29
C VAL A 37 -16.68 -3.12 -1.82
N ARG A 38 -15.42 -2.84 -1.48
CA ARG A 38 -15.01 -2.52 -0.11
C ARG A 38 -15.68 -1.26 0.41
N THR A 39 -15.67 -0.17 -0.37
CA THR A 39 -16.26 1.13 0.04
C THR A 39 -17.77 1.01 0.29
N ILE A 40 -18.47 0.34 -0.62
CA ILE A 40 -19.93 0.15 -0.55
C ILE A 40 -20.28 -0.84 0.55
N HIS A 41 -19.56 -1.96 0.68
CA HIS A 41 -19.75 -2.93 1.76
C HIS A 41 -19.61 -2.25 3.13
N THR A 42 -18.56 -1.46 3.36
CA THR A 42 -18.35 -0.75 4.62
C THR A 42 -19.49 0.20 4.93
N ASN A 43 -20.00 0.95 3.95
CA ASN A 43 -21.13 1.86 4.16
C ASN A 43 -22.44 1.11 4.38
N MET A 44 -22.65 -0.02 3.71
CA MET A 44 -23.85 -0.84 3.85
C MET A 44 -23.89 -1.55 5.20
N ALA A 45 -22.75 -2.06 5.67
CA ALA A 45 -22.60 -2.66 6.99
C ALA A 45 -22.90 -1.67 8.13
N LYS A 46 -22.58 -0.37 7.96
CA LYS A 46 -22.93 0.67 8.92
C LYS A 46 -24.44 0.79 9.14
N ASN A 47 -25.25 0.51 8.12
CA ASN A 47 -26.72 0.63 8.21
C ASN A 47 -27.38 -0.44 9.09
N LYS A 48 -26.69 -1.55 9.38
CA LYS A 48 -27.18 -2.61 10.29
C LYS A 48 -26.94 -2.29 11.78
N ARG A 49 -26.25 -1.19 12.09
CA ARG A 49 -25.88 -0.86 13.47
C ARG A 49 -27.07 -0.28 14.22
N GLN A 50 -27.32 -0.78 15.42
CA GLN A 50 -28.23 -0.15 16.38
C GLN A 50 -27.53 1.04 17.05
N ALA A 51 -28.25 2.16 17.20
CA ALA A 51 -27.74 3.32 17.91
C ALA A 51 -27.49 3.00 19.38
N TYR A 52 -26.42 3.57 19.94
CA TYR A 52 -26.12 3.48 21.37
C TYR A 52 -25.57 4.83 21.86
N ALA A 53 -25.93 5.20 23.08
CA ALA A 53 -25.55 6.47 23.69
C ALA A 53 -25.36 6.29 25.20
N VAL A 54 -24.62 7.22 25.81
CA VAL A 54 -24.60 7.36 27.27
C VAL A 54 -25.81 8.19 27.70
N PHE A 55 -26.37 7.89 28.87
CA PHE A 55 -27.47 8.67 29.43
C PHE A 55 -27.09 10.17 29.56
N MET A 56 -28.02 11.06 29.19
CA MET A 56 -27.72 12.50 29.00
C MET A 56 -27.14 13.18 30.24
N LYS A 57 -27.66 12.82 31.43
CA LYS A 57 -27.25 13.35 32.73
C LYS A 57 -26.25 12.45 33.48
N ALA A 58 -25.67 11.43 32.83
CA ALA A 58 -24.70 10.55 33.47
C ALA A 58 -23.49 11.36 33.99
N GLY A 59 -23.18 11.21 35.28
CA GLY A 59 -22.11 11.95 35.94
C GLY A 59 -22.43 13.43 36.23
N HIS A 60 -23.68 13.87 36.04
CA HIS A 60 -24.16 15.25 36.29
C HIS A 60 -25.35 15.37 37.25
N GLN A 61 -25.74 14.29 37.92
CA GLN A 61 -26.88 14.31 38.85
C GLN A 61 -26.51 14.77 40.28
N THR A 62 -25.23 15.02 40.55
CA THR A 62 -24.75 15.51 41.85
C THR A 62 -24.88 17.04 41.95
N ALA A 63 -25.25 17.61 43.09
CA ALA A 63 -25.29 19.06 43.32
C ALA A 63 -23.91 19.68 43.60
N ALA A 64 -22.88 19.26 42.86
CA ALA A 64 -21.49 19.62 43.16
C ALA A 64 -21.12 21.03 42.68
N GLU A 65 -20.39 21.76 43.52
CA GLU A 65 -19.92 23.12 43.22
C GLU A 65 -18.45 23.27 43.60
N SER A 66 -17.73 24.19 42.94
CA SER A 66 -16.32 24.41 43.25
C SER A 66 -16.19 25.20 44.54
N TRP A 67 -15.33 24.75 45.45
CA TRP A 67 -15.00 25.51 46.66
C TRP A 67 -14.08 26.71 46.40
N GLY A 68 -13.62 26.91 45.16
CA GLY A 68 -12.74 28.01 44.79
C GLY A 68 -11.30 27.86 45.30
N THR A 69 -10.62 28.99 45.48
CA THR A 69 -9.24 29.07 45.97
C THR A 69 -9.18 29.08 47.50
N GLY A 70 -7.97 28.99 48.07
CA GLY A 70 -7.75 29.22 49.52
C GLY A 70 -8.01 28.02 50.43
N ARG A 71 -8.19 26.80 49.88
CA ARG A 71 -8.45 25.58 50.67
C ARG A 71 -7.40 24.47 50.50
N ALA A 72 -6.26 24.78 49.88
CA ALA A 72 -5.20 23.80 49.54
C ALA A 72 -5.70 22.58 48.73
N VAL A 73 -6.76 22.76 47.92
CA VAL A 73 -7.31 21.75 47.01
C VAL A 73 -7.57 22.33 45.62
N SER A 74 -7.61 21.45 44.61
CA SER A 74 -7.96 21.84 43.24
C SER A 74 -9.38 22.41 43.13
N ARG A 75 -9.57 23.32 42.17
CA ARG A 75 -10.84 24.05 41.92
C ARG A 75 -11.91 23.23 41.20
N ILE A 76 -11.83 21.90 41.21
CA ILE A 76 -12.84 21.01 40.62
C ILE A 76 -14.12 21.07 41.47
N PRO A 77 -15.33 21.03 40.87
CA PRO A 77 -16.58 20.93 41.62
C PRO A 77 -16.60 19.73 42.59
N ARG A 78 -17.01 19.97 43.84
CA ARG A 78 -17.04 18.97 44.92
C ARG A 78 -18.46 18.76 45.42
N VAL A 79 -18.77 17.51 45.79
CA VAL A 79 -20.08 17.18 46.36
C VAL A 79 -20.25 17.86 47.73
N PRO A 80 -21.35 18.58 47.98
CA PRO A 80 -21.59 19.27 49.25
C PRO A 80 -21.98 18.29 50.37
N GLY A 81 -22.10 18.80 51.59
CA GLY A 81 -22.50 18.04 52.78
C GLY A 81 -21.34 17.42 53.57
N GLY A 82 -21.66 16.51 54.47
CA GLY A 82 -20.72 15.81 55.36
C GLY A 82 -21.22 14.41 55.73
N GLY A 83 -20.47 13.70 56.58
CA GLY A 83 -20.87 12.39 57.13
C GLY A 83 -20.74 11.18 56.19
N THR A 84 -20.70 11.38 54.86
CA THR A 84 -20.49 10.28 53.89
C THR A 84 -19.11 10.36 53.24
N HIS A 85 -18.56 9.23 52.81
CA HIS A 85 -17.31 9.19 52.03
C HIS A 85 -17.38 9.95 50.71
N ARG A 86 -18.59 10.23 50.19
CA ARG A 86 -18.79 10.94 48.93
C ARG A 86 -18.71 12.46 49.08
N ALA A 87 -19.03 12.99 50.25
CA ALA A 87 -18.93 14.43 50.55
C ALA A 87 -17.48 14.92 50.37
N GLY A 88 -17.29 16.09 49.76
CA GLY A 88 -15.97 16.68 49.50
C GLY A 88 -15.19 16.06 48.32
N GLN A 89 -15.66 14.97 47.72
CA GLN A 89 -15.02 14.38 46.53
C GLN A 89 -15.30 15.20 45.26
N GLY A 90 -14.35 15.21 44.32
CA GLY A 90 -14.52 15.81 43.01
C GLY A 90 -15.62 15.11 42.17
N ALA A 91 -16.40 15.91 41.46
CA ALA A 91 -17.51 15.49 40.62
C ALA A 91 -17.51 16.24 39.28
N PHE A 92 -18.44 15.85 38.38
CA PHE A 92 -18.64 16.38 37.02
C PHE A 92 -17.47 16.21 36.03
N GLY A 93 -16.23 16.43 36.44
CA GLY A 93 -15.05 16.35 35.58
C GLY A 93 -14.81 14.95 35.03
N ASN A 94 -14.29 14.87 33.81
CA ASN A 94 -13.93 13.61 33.15
C ASN A 94 -12.78 12.87 33.84
N MET A 95 -11.95 13.56 34.61
CA MET A 95 -10.90 12.99 35.45
C MET A 95 -11.44 12.44 36.79
N CYS A 96 -12.67 12.79 37.18
CA CYS A 96 -13.23 12.40 38.48
C CYS A 96 -13.90 11.03 38.41
N ARG A 97 -13.75 10.21 39.46
CA ARG A 97 -14.47 8.93 39.62
C ARG A 97 -15.98 9.19 39.66
N GLY A 98 -16.72 8.56 38.75
CA GLY A 98 -18.16 8.77 38.59
C GLY A 98 -18.54 10.13 37.98
N GLY A 99 -17.56 10.92 37.51
CA GLY A 99 -17.78 12.15 36.76
C GLY A 99 -18.22 11.90 35.32
N ARG A 100 -18.48 12.98 34.57
CA ARG A 100 -18.98 12.87 33.20
C ARG A 100 -17.86 12.65 32.21
N MET A 101 -18.03 11.63 31.37
CA MET A 101 -17.13 11.37 30.25
C MET A 101 -17.09 12.56 29.28
N PHE A 102 -15.88 12.93 28.82
CA PHE A 102 -15.71 13.93 27.76
C PHE A 102 -16.35 13.44 26.44
N ALA A 103 -17.05 14.32 25.74
CA ALA A 103 -17.74 14.04 24.48
C ALA A 103 -18.55 12.72 24.50
N PRO A 104 -19.57 12.60 25.37
CA PRO A 104 -20.31 11.35 25.53
C PRO A 104 -21.03 10.97 24.23
N THR A 105 -21.14 9.67 23.94
CA THR A 105 -21.81 9.21 22.72
C THR A 105 -23.26 9.65 22.71
N LYS A 106 -23.67 10.23 21.57
CA LYS A 106 -25.02 10.78 21.37
C LYS A 106 -25.83 9.92 20.42
N VAL A 107 -27.14 9.91 20.63
CA VAL A 107 -28.10 9.18 19.79
C VAL A 107 -28.05 9.67 18.34
N TRP A 108 -27.89 10.98 18.13
CA TRP A 108 -27.85 11.63 16.81
C TRP A 108 -26.52 11.47 16.05
N ARG A 109 -25.59 10.64 16.53
CA ARG A 109 -24.42 10.25 15.73
C ARG A 109 -24.92 9.71 14.39
N ARG A 110 -24.30 10.11 13.27
CA ARG A 110 -24.69 9.59 11.96
C ARG A 110 -24.34 8.10 11.83
N TRP A 111 -25.26 7.21 12.20
CA TRP A 111 -25.11 5.74 12.14
C TRP A 111 -25.25 5.22 10.71
N HIS A 112 -26.28 5.69 10.01
CA HIS A 112 -26.60 5.25 8.66
C HIS A 112 -25.84 6.06 7.60
N ARG A 113 -25.67 5.45 6.43
CA ARG A 113 -25.08 6.03 5.23
C ARG A 113 -26.03 5.77 4.07
N LYS A 114 -26.49 6.87 3.45
CA LYS A 114 -27.13 6.82 2.13
C LYS A 114 -26.05 6.44 1.13
N ILE A 115 -26.35 5.48 0.27
CA ILE A 115 -25.45 4.97 -0.75
C ILE A 115 -26.21 5.04 -2.06
N ASN A 116 -25.55 5.53 -3.11
CA ASN A 116 -26.13 5.60 -4.44
C ASN A 116 -26.51 4.19 -4.93
N VAL A 117 -27.72 4.04 -5.46
CA VAL A 117 -28.27 2.78 -5.97
C VAL A 117 -27.36 2.21 -7.06
N ASN A 118 -26.84 3.06 -7.95
CA ASN A 118 -25.95 2.62 -9.03
C ASN A 118 -24.63 2.06 -8.54
N GLN A 119 -24.05 2.66 -7.49
CA GLN A 119 -22.85 2.12 -6.87
C GLN A 119 -23.12 0.79 -6.14
N LYS A 120 -24.30 0.63 -5.52
CA LYS A 120 -24.69 -0.67 -4.93
C LYS A 120 -24.83 -1.74 -6.00
N ARG A 121 -25.55 -1.46 -7.07
CA ARG A 121 -25.75 -2.40 -8.19
C ARG A 121 -24.41 -2.79 -8.80
N TYR A 122 -23.52 -1.82 -9.02
CA TYR A 122 -22.20 -2.12 -9.55
C TYR A 122 -21.35 -2.98 -8.61
N ALA A 123 -21.38 -2.70 -7.29
CA ALA A 123 -20.68 -3.53 -6.31
C ALA A 123 -21.20 -4.98 -6.30
N VAL A 124 -22.52 -5.18 -6.42
CA VAL A 124 -23.14 -6.52 -6.48
C VAL A 124 -22.69 -7.25 -7.74
N VAL A 125 -22.76 -6.60 -8.90
CA VAL A 125 -22.32 -7.19 -10.17
C VAL A 125 -20.83 -7.55 -10.15
N SER A 126 -19.97 -6.66 -9.63
CA SER A 126 -18.54 -6.96 -9.47
C SER A 126 -18.30 -8.13 -8.52
N ALA A 127 -19.13 -8.32 -7.49
CA ALA A 127 -19.03 -9.45 -6.58
C ALA A 127 -19.46 -10.77 -7.23
N LEU A 128 -20.48 -10.73 -8.09
CA LEU A 128 -20.92 -11.87 -8.90
C LEU A 128 -19.84 -12.29 -9.89
N ALA A 129 -19.30 -11.35 -10.67
CA ALA A 129 -18.20 -11.63 -11.59
C ALA A 129 -17.00 -12.28 -10.88
N ALA A 130 -16.66 -11.82 -9.67
CA ALA A 130 -15.58 -12.42 -8.88
C ALA A 130 -15.91 -13.83 -8.37
N SER A 131 -17.19 -14.17 -8.16
CA SER A 131 -17.59 -15.52 -7.71
C SER A 131 -17.45 -16.59 -8.78
N ALA A 132 -17.36 -16.21 -10.06
CA ALA A 132 -17.14 -17.12 -11.17
C ALA A 132 -15.67 -17.50 -11.39
N LEU A 133 -14.71 -16.80 -10.76
CA LEU A 133 -13.30 -17.05 -10.99
C LEU A 133 -12.71 -17.96 -9.89
N PRO A 134 -12.26 -19.19 -10.21
CA PRO A 134 -11.67 -20.10 -9.24
C PRO A 134 -10.52 -19.47 -8.46
N ALA A 135 -9.65 -18.71 -9.13
CA ALA A 135 -8.50 -18.03 -8.52
C ALA A 135 -8.92 -17.07 -7.38
N LEU A 136 -10.00 -16.30 -7.57
CA LEU A 136 -10.48 -15.37 -6.54
C LEU A 136 -11.21 -16.11 -5.41
N VAL A 137 -11.92 -17.19 -5.74
CA VAL A 137 -12.61 -18.03 -4.75
C VAL A 137 -11.63 -18.77 -3.84
N MET A 138 -10.56 -19.33 -4.42
CA MET A 138 -9.44 -19.93 -3.66
C MET A 138 -8.67 -18.87 -2.87
N ALA A 139 -8.36 -17.71 -3.45
CA ALA A 139 -7.66 -16.64 -2.75
C ALA A 139 -8.44 -16.09 -1.54
N ARG A 140 -9.77 -16.07 -1.60
CA ARG A 140 -10.63 -15.76 -0.44
C ARG A 140 -10.54 -16.84 0.66
N GLY A 141 -10.15 -18.06 0.28
CA GLY A 141 -9.93 -19.18 1.17
C GLY A 141 -11.09 -20.17 1.19
N HIS A 142 -11.85 -20.36 0.12
CA HIS A 142 -12.77 -21.49 0.01
C HIS A 142 -12.03 -22.77 -0.39
N LYS A 143 -12.49 -23.93 0.09
CA LYS A 143 -11.98 -25.24 -0.35
C LYS A 143 -12.82 -25.74 -1.53
N ILE A 144 -12.32 -25.56 -2.76
CA ILE A 144 -13.04 -25.90 -4.00
C ILE A 144 -12.26 -26.86 -4.91
N GLU A 145 -11.24 -27.54 -4.38
CA GLU A 145 -10.36 -28.44 -5.15
C GLU A 145 -11.11 -29.64 -5.76
N GLN A 146 -12.15 -30.14 -5.08
CA GLN A 146 -12.96 -31.28 -5.51
C GLN A 146 -14.22 -30.86 -6.30
N VAL A 147 -14.47 -29.56 -6.43
CA VAL A 147 -15.66 -29.04 -7.13
C VAL A 147 -15.39 -29.11 -8.64
N PRO A 148 -16.32 -29.65 -9.46
CA PRO A 148 -16.07 -29.88 -10.89
C PRO A 148 -15.84 -28.58 -11.68
N MET A 149 -16.60 -27.53 -11.38
CA MET A 149 -16.52 -26.24 -12.08
C MET A 149 -16.96 -25.09 -11.18
N VAL A 150 -16.44 -23.89 -11.44
CA VAL A 150 -16.92 -22.62 -10.88
C VAL A 150 -17.21 -21.67 -12.05
N PRO A 151 -18.40 -21.04 -12.13
CA PRO A 151 -19.57 -21.14 -11.25
C PRO A 151 -20.16 -22.56 -11.17
N LEU A 152 -20.61 -22.95 -9.98
CA LEU A 152 -21.28 -24.25 -9.78
C LEU A 152 -22.79 -24.08 -9.95
N VAL A 153 -23.37 -24.77 -10.93
CA VAL A 153 -24.81 -24.77 -11.22
C VAL A 153 -25.37 -26.17 -11.04
N LEU A 154 -26.47 -26.28 -10.30
CA LEU A 154 -27.20 -27.51 -10.02
C LEU A 154 -28.54 -27.51 -10.73
N ASP A 155 -29.13 -28.70 -10.93
CA ASP A 155 -30.50 -28.80 -11.41
C ASP A 155 -31.51 -28.07 -10.50
N ASP A 156 -32.71 -27.84 -11.03
CA ASP A 156 -33.77 -27.16 -10.28
C ASP A 156 -34.43 -28.05 -9.22
N ALA A 157 -34.20 -29.38 -9.26
CA ALA A 157 -34.69 -30.28 -8.21
C ALA A 157 -34.05 -29.97 -6.85
N VAL A 158 -32.90 -29.27 -6.82
CA VAL A 158 -32.31 -28.74 -5.58
C VAL A 158 -33.25 -27.79 -4.82
N GLU A 159 -34.15 -27.07 -5.50
CA GLU A 159 -35.08 -26.12 -4.87
C GLU A 159 -36.13 -26.82 -3.99
N GLY A 160 -36.53 -28.04 -4.38
CA GLY A 160 -37.49 -28.89 -3.67
C GLY A 160 -36.92 -29.68 -2.49
N VAL A 161 -35.62 -29.56 -2.19
CA VAL A 161 -34.97 -30.30 -1.08
C VAL A 161 -35.41 -29.72 0.26
N LYS A 162 -36.05 -30.53 1.10
CA LYS A 162 -36.60 -30.12 2.40
C LYS A 162 -35.79 -30.57 3.63
N LYS A 163 -35.00 -31.64 3.50
CA LYS A 163 -34.25 -32.25 4.62
C LYS A 163 -32.77 -31.83 4.59
N THR A 164 -32.23 -31.51 5.77
CA THR A 164 -30.81 -31.14 5.94
C THR A 164 -29.86 -32.28 5.63
N SER A 165 -30.24 -33.53 5.90
CA SER A 165 -29.45 -34.73 5.55
C SER A 165 -29.24 -34.82 4.04
N LYS A 166 -30.32 -34.72 3.27
CA LYS A 166 -30.27 -34.71 1.80
C LYS A 166 -29.40 -33.56 1.27
N ALA A 167 -29.51 -32.36 1.85
CA ALA A 167 -28.66 -31.24 1.47
C ALA A 167 -27.16 -31.51 1.71
N LEU A 168 -26.82 -32.20 2.80
CA LEU A 168 -25.43 -32.62 3.09
C LEU A 168 -24.95 -33.66 2.08
N ASP A 169 -25.79 -34.64 1.74
CA ASP A 169 -25.47 -35.67 0.74
C ASP A 169 -25.20 -35.06 -0.64
N ILE A 170 -26.01 -34.07 -1.05
CA ILE A 170 -25.82 -33.32 -2.29
C ILE A 170 -24.45 -32.62 -2.30
N LEU A 171 -24.13 -31.86 -1.24
CA LEU A 171 -22.83 -31.18 -1.15
C LEU A 171 -21.64 -32.15 -1.12
N LYS A 172 -21.83 -33.35 -0.57
CA LYS A 172 -20.81 -34.42 -0.59
C LYS A 172 -20.56 -34.92 -2.01
N LYS A 173 -21.62 -35.22 -2.76
CA LYS A 173 -21.53 -35.71 -4.15
C LYS A 173 -20.84 -34.70 -5.09
N ILE A 174 -21.10 -33.42 -4.90
CA ILE A 174 -20.56 -32.35 -5.75
C ILE A 174 -19.15 -31.90 -5.30
N GLY A 175 -18.59 -32.46 -4.21
CA GLY A 175 -17.27 -32.08 -3.70
C GLY A 175 -17.23 -30.73 -2.98
N ALA A 176 -18.38 -30.16 -2.62
CA ALA A 176 -18.52 -28.89 -1.90
C ALA A 176 -18.51 -29.04 -0.37
N LEU A 177 -18.66 -30.26 0.15
CA LEU A 177 -18.67 -30.56 1.58
C LEU A 177 -17.39 -30.10 2.34
N PRO A 178 -16.17 -30.20 1.78
CA PRO A 178 -14.96 -29.75 2.49
C PRO A 178 -15.00 -28.28 2.93
N ASP A 179 -15.70 -27.40 2.20
CA ASP A 179 -15.85 -25.98 2.56
C ASP A 179 -16.82 -25.78 3.75
N VAL A 180 -17.84 -26.64 3.85
CA VAL A 180 -18.78 -26.69 4.97
C VAL A 180 -18.10 -27.26 6.22
N GLU A 181 -17.32 -28.33 6.09
CA GLU A 181 -16.54 -28.91 7.19
C GLU A 181 -15.53 -27.92 7.74
N LYS A 182 -14.79 -27.22 6.86
CA LYS A 182 -13.91 -26.11 7.26
C LYS A 182 -14.65 -25.05 8.08
N SER A 183 -15.90 -24.76 7.72
CA SER A 183 -16.74 -23.78 8.45
C SER A 183 -17.20 -24.34 9.80
N LYS A 184 -17.53 -25.63 9.88
CA LYS A 184 -17.86 -26.36 11.11
C LYS A 184 -16.69 -26.35 12.10
N ASP A 185 -15.50 -26.72 11.65
CA ASP A 185 -14.29 -26.81 12.49
C ASP A 185 -13.82 -25.42 12.97
N SER A 186 -14.10 -24.38 12.18
CA SER A 186 -13.76 -23.01 12.55
C SER A 186 -14.64 -22.40 13.64
N LYS A 187 -15.67 -23.11 14.11
CA LYS A 187 -16.59 -22.62 15.11
C LYS A 187 -15.89 -22.53 16.48
N ALA A 188 -15.43 -21.33 16.82
CA ALA A 188 -14.71 -21.07 18.05
C ALA A 188 -15.44 -20.06 18.95
N LEU A 189 -15.11 -20.09 20.25
CA LEU A 189 -15.58 -19.10 21.21
C LEU A 189 -14.94 -17.73 20.90
N ARG A 190 -15.75 -16.68 20.76
CA ARG A 190 -15.27 -15.33 20.44
C ARG A 190 -14.41 -14.78 21.58
N SER A 191 -13.25 -14.22 21.26
CA SER A 191 -12.42 -13.52 22.25
C SER A 191 -13.06 -12.20 22.72
N GLY A 192 -12.72 -11.79 23.95
CA GLY A 192 -13.15 -10.51 24.54
C GLY A 192 -14.63 -10.42 24.95
N LYS A 193 -15.12 -9.18 25.13
CA LYS A 193 -16.44 -8.85 25.70
C LYS A 193 -17.64 -9.21 24.81
N GLY A 194 -17.40 -9.70 23.58
CA GLY A 194 -18.47 -10.11 22.67
C GLY A 194 -19.30 -11.28 23.22
N LYS A 195 -18.68 -12.16 24.01
CA LYS A 195 -19.34 -13.34 24.61
C LYS A 195 -20.55 -12.99 25.46
N MET A 196 -20.45 -11.91 26.22
CA MET A 196 -21.51 -11.40 27.11
C MET A 196 -22.64 -10.69 26.34
N ARG A 197 -22.54 -10.54 25.01
CA ARG A 197 -23.48 -9.77 24.19
C ARG A 197 -24.05 -10.61 23.06
N ASN A 198 -24.51 -11.84 23.38
CA ASN A 198 -25.14 -12.79 22.45
C ASN A 198 -24.32 -13.09 21.19
N ARG A 199 -22.99 -13.02 21.30
CA ARG A 199 -22.03 -13.18 20.21
C ARG A 199 -20.94 -14.18 20.59
N ARG A 200 -21.34 -15.25 21.29
CA ARG A 200 -20.47 -16.25 21.92
C ARG A 200 -19.60 -17.00 20.91
N TYR A 201 -20.13 -17.35 19.75
CA TYR A 201 -19.38 -18.09 18.72
C TYR A 201 -19.07 -17.21 17.50
N VAL A 202 -17.97 -17.55 16.83
CA VAL A 202 -17.60 -17.07 15.50
C VAL A 202 -17.35 -18.27 14.63
N MET A 203 -17.72 -18.18 13.36
CA MET A 203 -17.47 -19.20 12.36
C MET A 203 -17.14 -18.54 11.03
N ARG A 204 -16.41 -19.25 10.19
CA ARG A 204 -16.13 -18.82 8.81
C ARG A 204 -17.40 -18.90 7.96
N LYS A 205 -17.37 -18.20 6.82
CA LYS A 205 -18.44 -18.21 5.83
C LYS A 205 -18.09 -19.24 4.77
N GLY A 206 -18.97 -20.23 4.61
CA GLY A 206 -18.89 -21.26 3.59
C GLY A 206 -19.67 -20.87 2.33
N PRO A 207 -20.20 -21.87 1.60
CA PRO A 207 -20.92 -21.64 0.35
C PRO A 207 -22.14 -20.73 0.51
N LEU A 208 -22.46 -19.98 -0.53
CA LEU A 208 -23.72 -19.25 -0.67
C LEU A 208 -24.60 -19.98 -1.68
N VAL A 209 -25.73 -20.53 -1.25
CA VAL A 209 -26.70 -21.19 -2.12
C VAL A 209 -27.70 -20.15 -2.62
N VAL A 210 -27.86 -20.05 -3.94
CA VAL A 210 -28.74 -19.09 -4.60
C VAL A 210 -29.82 -19.83 -5.38
N PHE A 211 -31.07 -19.46 -5.14
CA PHE A 211 -32.25 -20.09 -5.73
C PHE A 211 -33.23 -19.08 -6.34
N ALA A 212 -34.08 -19.52 -7.27
CA ALA A 212 -35.13 -18.73 -7.88
C ALA A 212 -36.39 -18.74 -7.02
N SER A 213 -36.90 -19.93 -6.68
CA SER A 213 -38.12 -20.14 -5.88
C SER A 213 -37.83 -20.94 -4.60
N ASP A 214 -38.51 -20.62 -3.50
CA ASP A 214 -38.31 -21.33 -2.22
C ASP A 214 -39.33 -22.45 -2.04
N GLU A 215 -39.00 -23.66 -2.48
CA GLU A 215 -39.84 -24.86 -2.33
C GLU A 215 -39.41 -25.77 -1.16
N GLY A 216 -38.43 -25.32 -0.37
CA GLY A 216 -37.86 -26.08 0.76
C GLY A 216 -36.37 -25.84 0.97
N ILE A 217 -35.66 -25.40 -0.07
CA ILE A 217 -34.20 -25.20 -0.06
C ILE A 217 -33.73 -24.30 1.08
N SER A 218 -34.47 -23.24 1.41
CA SER A 218 -34.10 -22.34 2.52
C SER A 218 -34.06 -23.08 3.85
N LYS A 219 -35.00 -23.99 4.10
CA LYS A 219 -35.07 -24.79 5.32
C LYS A 219 -34.01 -25.87 5.35
N ALA A 220 -33.74 -26.52 4.21
CA ALA A 220 -32.75 -27.59 4.12
C ALA A 220 -31.31 -27.11 4.32
N PHE A 221 -30.93 -25.94 3.76
CA PHE A 221 -29.54 -25.47 3.80
C PHE A 221 -29.23 -24.51 4.95
N ARG A 222 -30.21 -23.81 5.55
CA ARG A 222 -29.97 -22.77 6.58
C ARG A 222 -29.24 -23.25 7.83
N ASN A 223 -29.42 -24.51 8.22
CA ASN A 223 -28.79 -25.05 9.45
C ASN A 223 -27.40 -25.62 9.23
N LEU A 224 -26.92 -25.70 7.99
CA LEU A 224 -25.59 -26.20 7.70
C LEU A 224 -24.52 -25.19 8.16
N PRO A 225 -23.39 -25.64 8.76
CA PRO A 225 -22.38 -24.72 9.26
C PRO A 225 -21.78 -23.82 8.16
N GLY A 226 -22.02 -22.52 8.27
CA GLY A 226 -21.36 -21.49 7.46
C GLY A 226 -22.02 -21.28 6.09
N VAL A 227 -22.98 -22.13 5.72
CA VAL A 227 -23.80 -21.99 4.53
C VAL A 227 -24.80 -20.86 4.74
N GLU A 228 -24.98 -20.04 3.71
CA GLU A 228 -26.07 -19.07 3.66
C GLU A 228 -26.91 -19.35 2.42
N VAL A 229 -28.20 -19.01 2.49
CA VAL A 229 -29.14 -19.17 1.37
C VAL A 229 -29.70 -17.79 1.02
N THR A 230 -29.87 -17.50 -0.26
CA THR A 230 -30.45 -16.24 -0.73
C THR A 230 -31.21 -16.44 -2.04
N SER A 231 -32.21 -15.59 -2.29
CA SER A 231 -32.94 -15.59 -3.56
C SER A 231 -32.24 -14.67 -4.56
N VAL A 232 -32.26 -15.02 -5.85
CA VAL A 232 -31.65 -14.20 -6.93
C VAL A 232 -32.21 -12.78 -6.97
N ASP A 233 -33.51 -12.62 -6.68
CA ASP A 233 -34.17 -11.31 -6.72
C ASP A 233 -33.66 -10.37 -5.61
N ARG A 234 -33.09 -10.93 -4.53
CA ARG A 234 -32.67 -10.20 -3.32
C ARG A 234 -31.20 -10.42 -2.98
N LEU A 235 -30.35 -10.48 -4.00
CA LEU A 235 -28.90 -10.61 -3.83
C LEU A 235 -28.32 -9.45 -3.02
N ASN A 236 -27.62 -9.80 -1.94
CA ASN A 236 -27.06 -8.86 -0.98
C ASN A 236 -25.53 -8.85 -1.03
N LEU A 237 -24.93 -7.66 -1.20
CA LEU A 237 -23.47 -7.50 -1.19
C LEU A 237 -22.81 -7.99 0.11
N LEU A 238 -23.48 -7.88 1.27
CA LEU A 238 -22.92 -8.39 2.54
C LEU A 238 -22.80 -9.92 2.56
N GLN A 239 -23.61 -10.61 1.77
CA GLN A 239 -23.54 -12.07 1.61
C GLN A 239 -22.56 -12.44 0.49
N LEU A 240 -22.59 -11.74 -0.65
CA LEU A 240 -21.69 -12.03 -1.78
C LEU A 240 -20.22 -11.69 -1.49
N ALA A 241 -19.96 -10.61 -0.76
CA ALA A 241 -18.61 -10.18 -0.39
C ALA A 241 -18.50 -9.93 1.13
N PRO A 242 -18.58 -10.98 1.98
CA PRO A 242 -18.51 -10.81 3.43
C PRO A 242 -17.17 -10.20 3.83
N GLY A 243 -17.22 -9.08 4.55
CA GLY A 243 -16.02 -8.33 4.94
C GLY A 243 -15.51 -7.37 3.86
N GLY A 244 -16.21 -7.26 2.73
CA GLY A 244 -15.77 -6.48 1.56
C GLY A 244 -14.71 -7.21 0.73
N HIS A 245 -14.50 -8.50 0.97
CA HIS A 245 -13.60 -9.35 0.20
C HIS A 245 -14.38 -10.12 -0.88
N LEU A 246 -13.93 -10.00 -2.13
CA LEU A 246 -14.52 -10.60 -3.31
C LEU A 246 -14.26 -12.12 -3.41
N GLY A 247 -15.03 -12.80 -4.25
CA GLY A 247 -14.81 -14.23 -4.57
C GLY A 247 -15.40 -15.18 -3.54
N ARG A 248 -16.66 -15.02 -3.12
CA ARG A 248 -17.33 -16.04 -2.31
C ARG A 248 -17.76 -17.21 -3.20
N PHE A 249 -17.57 -18.44 -2.74
CA PHE A 249 -18.07 -19.62 -3.43
C PHE A 249 -19.61 -19.63 -3.41
N CYS A 250 -20.21 -19.61 -4.61
CA CYS A 250 -21.65 -19.56 -4.80
C CYS A 250 -22.12 -20.80 -5.57
N ILE A 251 -23.22 -21.39 -5.11
CA ILE A 251 -23.89 -22.55 -5.71
C ILE A 251 -25.25 -22.06 -6.21
N TRP A 252 -25.56 -22.30 -7.48
CA TRP A 252 -26.75 -21.78 -8.14
C TRP A 252 -27.70 -22.93 -8.49
N SER A 253 -29.02 -22.74 -8.37
CA SER A 253 -29.96 -23.54 -9.18
C SER A 253 -29.92 -23.06 -10.62
N LYS A 254 -30.31 -23.92 -11.56
CA LYS A 254 -30.34 -23.61 -12.99
C LYS A 254 -31.24 -22.41 -13.28
N SER A 255 -32.46 -22.44 -12.77
CA SER A 255 -33.45 -21.37 -12.85
C SER A 255 -32.94 -20.07 -12.23
N ALA A 256 -32.19 -20.14 -11.13
CA ALA A 256 -31.57 -18.97 -10.54
C ALA A 256 -30.51 -18.35 -11.45
N PHE A 257 -29.71 -19.20 -12.09
CA PHE A 257 -28.62 -18.79 -12.96
C PHE A 257 -29.15 -18.09 -14.22
N GLU A 258 -30.16 -18.67 -14.88
CA GLU A 258 -30.81 -18.07 -16.06
C GLU A 258 -31.53 -16.75 -15.72
N LYS A 259 -32.13 -16.65 -14.54
CA LYS A 259 -32.84 -15.43 -14.08
C LYS A 259 -31.90 -14.23 -13.88
N LEU A 260 -30.57 -14.42 -13.76
CA LEU A 260 -29.62 -13.32 -13.58
C LEU A 260 -29.66 -12.30 -14.72
N ASP A 261 -29.83 -12.75 -15.96
CA ASP A 261 -29.90 -11.85 -17.13
C ASP A 261 -31.20 -11.03 -17.12
N LYS A 262 -32.31 -11.58 -16.61
CA LYS A 262 -33.55 -10.80 -16.40
C LYS A 262 -33.36 -9.74 -15.30
N VAL A 263 -32.66 -10.10 -14.23
CA VAL A 263 -32.44 -9.27 -13.03
C VAL A 263 -31.43 -8.15 -13.25
N PHE A 264 -30.45 -8.31 -14.14
CA PHE A 264 -29.41 -7.31 -14.40
C PHE A 264 -29.39 -6.78 -15.84
N GLY A 265 -30.14 -7.38 -16.77
CA GLY A 265 -30.12 -7.07 -18.20
C GLY A 265 -28.99 -7.80 -18.93
N THR A 266 -28.68 -7.38 -20.15
CA THR A 266 -27.46 -7.75 -20.88
C THR A 266 -26.84 -6.50 -21.54
N ALA A 267 -25.86 -6.69 -22.43
CA ALA A 267 -25.29 -5.61 -23.22
C ALA A 267 -26.27 -5.02 -24.25
N THR A 268 -27.25 -5.81 -24.67
CA THR A 268 -28.23 -5.45 -25.70
C THR A 268 -29.62 -5.27 -25.13
N THR A 269 -30.00 -6.04 -24.11
CA THR A 269 -31.32 -5.99 -23.46
C THR A 269 -31.28 -5.27 -22.11
N GLU A 270 -32.35 -4.56 -21.77
CA GLU A 270 -32.49 -3.93 -20.45
C GLU A 270 -32.94 -4.94 -19.39
N SER A 271 -32.72 -4.62 -18.12
CA SER A 271 -33.22 -5.44 -17.02
C SER A 271 -34.73 -5.30 -16.87
N GLU A 272 -35.41 -6.43 -16.70
CA GLU A 272 -36.85 -6.48 -16.40
C GLU A 272 -37.15 -5.93 -15.00
N GLN A 273 -36.31 -6.25 -14.01
CA GLN A 273 -36.54 -5.85 -12.60
C GLN A 273 -36.00 -4.47 -12.26
N LYS A 274 -34.92 -4.04 -12.92
CA LYS A 274 -34.24 -2.78 -12.61
C LYS A 274 -34.49 -1.80 -13.75
N LYS A 275 -35.55 -1.00 -13.62
CA LYS A 275 -35.93 0.03 -14.61
C LYS A 275 -34.73 0.87 -15.05
N GLY A 276 -34.50 0.93 -16.36
CA GLY A 276 -33.42 1.72 -16.97
C GLY A 276 -32.00 1.21 -16.70
N TYR A 277 -31.85 -0.02 -16.17
CA TYR A 277 -30.56 -0.62 -15.88
C TYR A 277 -30.14 -1.56 -17.02
N LYS A 278 -28.93 -1.35 -17.54
CA LYS A 278 -28.37 -2.14 -18.65
C LYS A 278 -26.89 -2.44 -18.42
N LEU A 279 -26.45 -3.66 -18.75
CA LEU A 279 -25.05 -4.04 -18.60
C LEU A 279 -24.19 -3.41 -19.72
N GLY A 280 -23.34 -2.43 -19.43
CA GLY A 280 -22.25 -2.05 -20.34
C GLY A 280 -22.66 -1.21 -21.56
N ALA A 281 -23.82 -0.56 -21.53
CA ALA A 281 -24.16 0.37 -22.61
C ALA A 281 -23.24 1.59 -22.58
N ARG A 282 -22.94 2.11 -23.77
CA ARG A 282 -22.19 3.36 -23.94
C ARG A 282 -23.12 4.48 -23.50
N ARG A 283 -22.69 5.33 -22.56
CA ARG A 283 -23.28 6.67 -22.44
C ARG A 283 -23.03 7.31 -23.81
N ARG A 284 -24.06 7.43 -24.67
CA ARG A 284 -23.95 8.26 -25.87
C ARG A 284 -23.42 9.59 -25.34
N GLY A 285 -22.24 9.99 -25.83
CA GLY A 285 -21.63 11.24 -25.39
C GLY A 285 -22.68 12.35 -25.52
N ARG A 286 -22.58 13.35 -24.65
CA ARG A 286 -23.25 14.63 -24.88
C ARG A 286 -22.59 15.22 -26.14
N GLY A 287 -22.94 14.70 -27.30
CA GLY A 287 -22.43 15.17 -28.58
C GLY A 287 -23.01 16.56 -28.79
N GLY A 288 -22.15 17.55 -28.97
CA GLY A 288 -22.54 18.84 -29.54
C GLY A 288 -22.92 18.63 -31.02
N GLY A 289 -24.03 17.94 -31.25
CA GLY A 289 -24.63 17.74 -32.58
C GLY A 289 -25.72 18.78 -32.78
N ARG A 290 -25.64 19.49 -33.91
CA ARG A 290 -26.64 20.44 -34.42
C ARG A 290 -28.06 19.87 -34.28
N LYS A 291 -28.99 20.73 -33.84
CA LYS A 291 -30.44 20.48 -33.87
C LYS A 291 -30.85 20.15 -35.31
N GLY A 292 -31.36 18.94 -35.51
CA GLY A 292 -32.01 18.48 -36.72
C GLY A 292 -32.66 17.14 -36.43
N GLU A 293 -33.98 17.09 -36.61
CA GLU A 293 -34.89 15.94 -36.53
C GLU A 293 -35.36 15.51 -35.13
N GLU A 294 -36.68 15.62 -34.98
CA GLU A 294 -37.50 15.27 -33.82
C GLU A 294 -37.56 13.75 -33.67
N GLY A 295 -36.60 13.19 -32.95
CA GLY A 295 -36.72 11.89 -32.30
C GLY A 295 -36.90 12.11 -30.80
N GLU A 296 -37.95 11.52 -30.23
CA GLU A 296 -38.30 11.57 -28.80
C GLU A 296 -37.06 11.52 -27.90
N ARG A 297 -36.85 12.60 -27.13
CA ARG A 297 -35.83 12.63 -26.10
C ARG A 297 -36.28 11.74 -24.95
N GLU A 298 -35.81 10.49 -24.93
CA GLU A 298 -35.89 9.66 -23.73
C GLU A 298 -35.05 10.30 -22.60
N GLU A 299 -35.69 11.17 -21.82
CA GLU A 299 -35.19 11.74 -20.57
C GLU A 299 -35.27 10.70 -19.45
N GLY A 300 -34.47 9.63 -19.57
CA GLY A 300 -34.25 8.66 -18.51
C GLY A 300 -32.76 8.55 -18.26
N GLY A 301 -32.30 8.91 -17.05
CA GLY A 301 -30.90 8.71 -16.65
C GLY A 301 -30.55 7.22 -16.68
N ARG A 302 -30.11 6.71 -17.84
CA ARG A 302 -29.82 5.30 -18.07
C ARG A 302 -28.75 4.83 -17.07
N GLU A 303 -29.14 3.90 -16.20
CA GLU A 303 -28.32 3.36 -15.12
C GLU A 303 -27.43 2.24 -15.69
N LEU A 304 -26.37 2.65 -16.38
CA LEU A 304 -25.49 1.75 -17.11
C LEU A 304 -24.42 1.16 -16.19
N LEU A 305 -24.12 -0.14 -16.33
CA LEU A 305 -22.89 -0.67 -15.72
C LEU A 305 -21.67 0.10 -16.25
N PRO A 306 -20.71 0.44 -15.38
CA PRO A 306 -19.46 1.02 -15.81
C PRO A 306 -18.69 0.02 -16.67
N ARG A 307 -18.34 0.43 -17.90
CA ARG A 307 -17.40 -0.31 -18.73
C ARG A 307 -16.05 -0.36 -18.04
N ALA A 308 -15.34 -1.46 -18.24
CA ALA A 308 -13.92 -1.51 -17.93
C ALA A 308 -13.20 -0.41 -18.72
N CYS A 309 -12.23 0.27 -18.11
CA CYS A 309 -11.40 1.25 -18.82
C CYS A 309 -10.60 0.59 -19.95
N MET A 310 -10.27 -0.69 -19.78
CA MET A 310 -9.58 -1.51 -20.77
C MET A 310 -10.50 -2.64 -21.26
N ALA A 311 -10.53 -2.88 -22.56
CA ALA A 311 -11.25 -4.04 -23.12
C ALA A 311 -10.60 -5.36 -22.71
N ASN A 312 -9.26 -5.40 -22.64
CA ASN A 312 -8.48 -6.55 -22.18
C ASN A 312 -7.61 -6.20 -20.96
N GLY A 313 -7.65 -7.06 -19.94
CA GLY A 313 -6.88 -6.87 -18.70
C GLY A 313 -5.52 -7.56 -18.70
N ASP A 314 -5.26 -8.42 -19.70
CA ASP A 314 -4.00 -9.11 -19.87
C ASP A 314 -2.99 -8.20 -20.58
N LEU A 315 -2.27 -7.42 -19.78
CA LEU A 315 -1.22 -6.54 -20.27
C LEU A 315 -0.05 -7.32 -20.85
N ALA A 316 0.26 -8.51 -20.33
CA ALA A 316 1.37 -9.31 -20.82
C ALA A 316 1.12 -9.75 -22.26
N ARG A 317 -0.10 -10.24 -22.56
CA ARG A 317 -0.50 -10.56 -23.94
C ARG A 317 -0.45 -9.35 -24.86
N LEU A 318 -0.91 -8.18 -24.41
CA LEU A 318 -0.84 -6.96 -25.23
C LEU A 318 0.61 -6.55 -25.49
N ILE A 319 1.44 -6.49 -24.43
CA ILE A 319 2.85 -6.11 -24.54
C ILE A 319 3.62 -7.08 -25.45
N ASN A 320 3.35 -8.38 -25.34
CA ASN A 320 4.02 -9.42 -26.11
C ASN A 320 3.38 -9.67 -27.50
N SER A 321 2.43 -8.84 -27.92
CA SER A 321 1.88 -8.92 -29.27
C SER A 321 2.90 -8.45 -30.31
N ASP A 322 2.84 -9.04 -31.50
CA ASP A 322 3.79 -8.75 -32.58
C ASP A 322 3.74 -7.28 -32.99
N GLU A 323 2.55 -6.66 -32.95
CA GLU A 323 2.34 -5.25 -33.27
C GLU A 323 3.08 -4.33 -32.30
N ILE A 324 3.14 -4.68 -31.01
CA ILE A 324 3.90 -3.89 -30.03
C ILE A 324 5.39 -4.24 -30.09
N GLN A 325 5.74 -5.52 -30.10
CA GLN A 325 7.15 -5.94 -30.06
C GLN A 325 7.94 -5.51 -31.29
N SER A 326 7.31 -5.44 -32.48
CA SER A 326 7.95 -4.92 -33.70
C SER A 326 8.27 -3.42 -33.64
N ALA A 327 7.50 -2.64 -32.87
CA ALA A 327 7.71 -1.21 -32.70
C ALA A 327 8.62 -0.85 -31.50
N VAL A 328 8.77 -1.76 -30.54
CA VAL A 328 9.57 -1.54 -29.32
C VAL A 328 11.07 -1.54 -29.65
N ARG A 329 11.77 -0.52 -29.16
CA ARG A 329 13.24 -0.44 -29.29
C ARG A 329 13.92 -1.54 -28.48
N PRO A 330 15.09 -2.04 -28.92
CA PRO A 330 15.84 -3.03 -28.16
C PRO A 330 16.15 -2.51 -26.75
N VAL A 331 16.16 -3.43 -25.79
CA VAL A 331 16.44 -3.11 -24.39
C VAL A 331 17.82 -2.47 -24.30
N LYS A 332 17.89 -1.25 -23.75
CA LYS A 332 19.17 -0.58 -23.50
C LYS A 332 19.94 -1.37 -22.46
N ALA A 333 21.21 -1.68 -22.74
CA ALA A 333 22.10 -2.28 -21.76
C ALA A 333 22.11 -1.37 -20.51
N SER A 334 21.60 -1.88 -19.39
CA SER A 334 21.79 -1.20 -18.12
C SER A 334 23.29 -1.17 -17.87
N GLY A 335 23.88 0.03 -17.84
CA GLY A 335 25.26 0.21 -17.43
C GLY A 335 25.51 -0.39 -16.03
N PRO A 336 26.76 -0.37 -15.53
CA PRO A 336 27.05 -0.91 -14.22
C PRO A 336 26.11 -0.31 -13.16
N LYS A 337 25.35 -1.18 -12.47
CA LYS A 337 24.34 -0.80 -11.46
C LYS A 337 24.89 0.04 -10.32
N HIS A 338 26.20 -0.02 -10.11
CA HIS A 338 26.93 0.79 -9.15
C HIS A 338 28.05 1.52 -9.85
N ALA A 339 28.26 2.78 -9.45
CA ALA A 339 29.45 3.51 -9.85
C ALA A 339 30.69 2.71 -9.43
N PRO A 340 31.62 2.39 -10.35
CA PRO A 340 32.83 1.67 -9.99
C PRO A 340 33.62 2.50 -8.96
N LEU A 341 34.16 1.84 -7.94
CA LEU A 341 34.97 2.50 -6.92
C LEU A 341 36.14 3.24 -7.60
N LYS A 342 36.25 4.56 -7.37
CA LYS A 342 37.34 5.37 -7.89
C LYS A 342 38.65 4.94 -7.24
N LYS A 343 39.53 4.28 -7.99
CA LYS A 343 40.87 3.87 -7.53
C LYS A 343 41.82 5.07 -7.59
N ASN A 344 42.53 5.36 -6.51
CA ASN A 344 43.53 6.43 -6.47
C ASN A 344 44.73 6.05 -7.39
N PRO A 345 45.02 6.82 -8.46
CA PRO A 345 46.11 6.52 -9.39
C PRO A 345 47.50 6.53 -8.74
N LEU A 346 47.74 7.43 -7.78
CA LEU A 346 49.05 7.52 -7.11
C LEU A 346 49.38 6.28 -6.28
N ARG A 347 48.34 5.60 -5.78
CA ARG A 347 48.47 4.36 -4.98
C ARG A 347 48.26 3.09 -5.79
N ASN A 348 47.54 3.16 -6.91
CA ASN A 348 47.23 2.01 -7.76
C ASN A 348 47.89 2.14 -9.13
N LEU A 349 48.92 1.32 -9.37
CA LEU A 349 49.68 1.36 -10.62
C LEU A 349 48.79 1.12 -11.85
N GLY A 350 47.82 0.21 -11.79
CA GLY A 350 46.91 -0.03 -12.93
C GLY A 350 46.05 1.19 -13.28
N ALA A 351 45.60 1.94 -12.28
CA ALA A 351 44.91 3.21 -12.49
C ALA A 351 45.86 4.31 -12.99
N MET A 352 47.10 4.37 -12.50
CA MET A 352 48.12 5.29 -13.03
C MET A 352 48.44 5.00 -14.49
N LEU A 353 48.61 3.74 -14.87
CA LEU A 353 48.98 3.37 -16.23
C LEU A 353 47.86 3.66 -17.24
N LYS A 354 46.60 3.57 -16.81
CA LYS A 354 45.45 3.99 -17.63
C LYS A 354 45.44 5.51 -17.87
N LEU A 355 45.96 6.31 -16.94
CA LEU A 355 45.99 7.77 -17.07
C LEU A 355 47.28 8.28 -17.72
N ASN A 356 48.42 7.69 -17.34
CA ASN A 356 49.75 8.04 -17.81
C ASN A 356 50.58 6.77 -18.07
N PRO A 357 50.59 6.27 -19.32
CA PRO A 357 51.43 5.14 -19.72
C PRO A 357 52.93 5.36 -19.47
N TYR A 358 53.41 6.61 -19.56
CA TYR A 358 54.82 6.97 -19.36
C TYR A 358 55.29 6.81 -17.90
N ALA A 359 54.36 6.77 -16.93
CA ALA A 359 54.68 6.56 -15.53
C ALA A 359 55.46 5.24 -15.30
N LYS A 360 55.24 4.22 -16.14
CA LYS A 360 56.02 2.96 -16.10
C LYS A 360 57.50 3.19 -16.41
N VAL A 361 57.77 3.99 -17.44
CA VAL A 361 59.13 4.30 -17.92
C VAL A 361 59.84 5.18 -16.91
N ALA A 362 59.20 6.27 -16.47
CA ALA A 362 59.76 7.18 -15.48
C ALA A 362 60.14 6.46 -14.17
N ARG A 363 59.26 5.59 -13.65
CA ARG A 363 59.55 4.80 -12.44
C ARG A 363 60.71 3.83 -12.64
N ARG A 364 60.83 3.23 -13.82
CA ARG A 364 61.96 2.34 -14.17
C ARG A 364 63.27 3.11 -14.24
N VAL A 365 63.28 4.27 -14.88
CA VAL A 365 64.46 5.15 -14.96
C VAL A 365 64.92 5.57 -13.56
N GLU A 366 64.00 5.94 -12.67
CA GLU A 366 64.35 6.34 -11.30
C GLU A 366 64.91 5.18 -10.47
N ILE A 367 64.36 3.96 -10.62
CA ILE A 367 64.90 2.75 -9.97
C ILE A 367 66.33 2.47 -10.46
N THR A 368 66.58 2.56 -11.76
CA THR A 368 67.93 2.36 -12.30
C THR A 368 68.90 3.46 -11.83
N ARG A 369 68.44 4.71 -11.76
CA ARG A 369 69.23 5.84 -11.28
C ARG A 369 69.57 5.71 -9.80
N SER A 370 68.62 5.29 -8.97
CA SER A 370 68.83 5.11 -7.53
C SER A 370 69.80 3.96 -7.25
N ALA A 371 69.70 2.85 -7.97
CA ALA A 371 70.66 1.74 -7.91
C ALA A 371 72.09 2.21 -8.25
N LYS A 372 72.26 2.97 -9.35
CA LYS A 372 73.56 3.55 -9.72
C LYS A 372 74.11 4.52 -8.65
N LYS A 373 73.25 5.35 -8.04
CA LYS A 373 73.64 6.25 -6.95
C LYS A 373 74.07 5.47 -5.70
N ALA A 374 73.40 4.37 -5.38
CA ALA A 374 73.74 3.52 -4.24
C ALA A 374 75.14 2.91 -4.40
N VAL A 375 75.46 2.39 -5.59
CA VAL A 375 76.79 1.86 -5.92
C VAL A 375 77.87 2.95 -5.84
N LYS A 376 77.65 4.13 -6.45
CA LYS A 376 78.60 5.25 -6.33
C LYS A 376 78.80 5.69 -4.88
N ARG A 377 77.75 5.63 -4.06
CA ARG A 377 77.83 5.95 -2.62
C ARG A 377 78.66 4.91 -1.89
N SER A 378 78.48 3.61 -2.15
CA SER A 378 79.27 2.55 -1.51
C SER A 378 80.74 2.63 -1.92
N GLU A 379 81.05 2.91 -3.19
CA GLU A 379 82.42 3.13 -3.66
C GLU A 379 83.07 4.35 -3.00
N LYS A 380 82.34 5.47 -2.90
CA LYS A 380 82.81 6.67 -2.22
C LYS A 380 83.10 6.40 -0.73
N LEU A 381 82.21 5.67 -0.06
CA LEU A 381 82.41 5.26 1.33
C LEU A 381 83.63 4.35 1.48
N ALA A 382 83.87 3.43 0.55
CA ALA A 382 85.05 2.57 0.56
C ALA A 382 86.36 3.36 0.37
N LYS A 383 86.38 4.38 -0.49
CA LYS A 383 87.54 5.28 -0.65
C LYS A 383 87.81 6.12 0.60
N ILE A 384 86.75 6.61 1.26
CA ILE A 384 86.87 7.29 2.56
C ILE A 384 87.46 6.34 3.60
N ALA A 385 87.01 5.09 3.66
CA ALA A 385 87.52 4.08 4.59
C ALA A 385 89.01 3.77 4.38
N LYS A 386 89.53 3.88 3.15
CA LYS A 386 90.96 3.74 2.81
C LYS A 386 91.80 5.00 3.09
N GLY A 387 91.21 6.04 3.68
CA GLY A 387 91.92 7.29 4.01
C GLY A 387 92.17 8.21 2.81
N GLU A 388 91.66 7.88 1.61
CA GLU A 388 91.79 8.75 0.44
C GLU A 388 90.91 10.00 0.58
N LYS A 389 91.46 11.17 0.26
CA LYS A 389 90.70 12.42 0.19
C LYS A 389 89.74 12.37 -1.01
N THR A 390 88.49 12.04 -0.73
CA THR A 390 87.41 11.93 -1.75
C THR A 390 86.70 13.24 -2.06
N GLY A 391 87.22 14.37 -1.57
CA GLY A 391 86.68 15.71 -1.80
C GLY A 391 87.72 16.63 -2.40
N GLY A 392 87.35 17.36 -3.46
CA GLY A 392 88.15 18.47 -3.98
C GLY A 392 88.33 19.56 -2.92
N LYS A 393 89.48 20.26 -2.93
CA LYS A 393 89.68 21.43 -2.05
C LYS A 393 88.55 22.44 -2.32
N LYS A 394 87.83 22.85 -1.27
CA LYS A 394 86.79 23.88 -1.39
C LYS A 394 87.38 25.16 -1.96
N ASP A 395 86.66 25.76 -2.90
CA ASP A 395 87.07 26.97 -3.59
C ASP A 395 87.38 28.10 -2.57
N LYS A 396 88.51 28.80 -2.79
CA LYS A 396 88.98 29.86 -1.90
C LYS A 396 87.96 31.00 -1.81
N ALA A 397 87.24 31.28 -2.90
CA ALA A 397 86.17 32.27 -2.95
C ALA A 397 85.03 31.94 -1.96
N ILE A 398 84.62 30.67 -1.89
CA ILE A 398 83.57 30.21 -0.96
C ILE A 398 84.04 30.30 0.50
N LYS A 399 85.33 30.00 0.76
CA LYS A 399 85.93 30.22 2.09
C LYS A 399 85.96 31.70 2.49
N ALA A 400 86.23 32.59 1.53
CA ALA A 400 86.27 34.03 1.76
C ALA A 400 84.88 34.61 2.07
N ILE A 401 83.84 34.14 1.36
CA ILE A 401 82.44 34.51 1.62
C ILE A 401 82.04 34.09 3.04
N GLY A 402 82.36 32.85 3.45
CA GLY A 402 82.09 32.40 4.82
C GLY A 402 82.78 33.26 5.87
N LYS A 403 84.05 33.62 5.66
CA LYS A 403 84.77 34.55 6.55
C LYS A 403 84.12 35.95 6.60
N LYS A 404 83.68 36.48 5.45
CA LYS A 404 83.04 37.80 5.35
C LYS A 404 81.67 37.84 6.03
N PHE A 405 80.89 36.76 5.91
CA PHE A 405 79.60 36.60 6.59
C PHE A 405 79.75 36.65 8.11
N TYR A 406 80.65 35.85 8.70
CA TYR A 406 80.87 35.86 10.15
C TYR A 406 81.46 37.19 10.64
N LYS A 407 82.28 37.86 9.82
CA LYS A 407 82.86 39.17 10.17
C LYS A 407 81.82 40.29 10.22
N ASN A 408 80.83 40.29 9.33
CA ASN A 408 79.71 41.24 9.35
C ASN A 408 78.73 41.00 10.51
N MET A 409 78.69 39.78 11.05
CA MET A 409 77.82 39.41 12.18
C MET A 409 78.38 39.84 13.55
N LEU A 410 79.61 40.38 13.58
CA LEU A 410 80.33 40.80 14.80
C LEU A 410 80.30 42.32 15.04
N VAL A 411 79.64 43.11 14.18
CA VAL A 411 79.54 44.57 14.33
C VAL A 411 78.21 44.89 15.04
N GLU A 412 78.25 45.15 16.34
CA GLU A 412 77.12 45.62 17.17
C GLU A 412 77.40 47.03 17.70
N SER A 413 76.41 47.91 17.56
CA SER A 413 76.18 49.13 18.35
C SER A 413 77.29 50.20 18.43
N ASP A 414 77.77 50.72 17.30
CA ASP A 414 78.29 52.09 17.24
C ASP A 414 77.79 52.77 15.96
N TYR A 415 77.18 53.94 16.12
CA TYR A 415 76.64 54.78 15.04
C TYR A 415 77.72 55.06 13.97
N ALA A 416 77.72 54.28 12.88
CA ALA A 416 78.51 54.53 11.68
C ALA A 416 77.84 53.89 10.45
N GLY A 417 77.70 54.68 9.38
CA GLY A 417 77.03 54.29 8.13
C GLY A 417 75.74 55.06 7.88
N ASP A 418 74.91 54.55 6.97
CA ASP A 418 73.75 55.22 6.35
C ASP A 418 72.74 55.85 7.34
N ASP A 419 72.78 55.46 8.63
CA ASP A 419 71.97 56.02 9.71
C ASP A 419 72.47 57.40 10.24
N TYR A 420 73.74 57.78 10.03
CA TYR A 420 74.29 59.10 10.40
C TYR A 420 73.82 60.22 9.45
N ASP A 421 73.75 59.92 8.15
CA ASP A 421 73.30 60.88 7.12
C ASP A 421 71.80 61.17 7.21
N LEU A 422 71.02 60.24 7.76
CA LEU A 422 69.60 60.41 8.02
C LEU A 422 69.34 61.32 9.22
N PHE A 423 70.16 61.21 10.27
CA PHE A 423 70.02 61.98 11.51
C PHE A 423 70.49 63.44 11.37
N ALA A 424 71.56 63.69 10.61
CA ALA A 424 72.07 65.04 10.36
C ALA A 424 71.08 65.91 9.56
N ARG A 425 70.37 65.33 8.58
CA ARG A 425 69.34 66.03 7.77
C ARG A 425 68.12 66.44 8.57
N TRP A 426 67.79 65.71 9.65
CA TRP A 426 66.59 65.97 10.45
C TRP A 426 66.78 67.14 11.42
N ILE A 427 68.01 67.34 11.90
CA ILE A 427 68.37 68.44 12.83
C ILE A 427 68.51 69.80 12.11
N THR A 428 68.72 69.82 10.79
CA THR A 428 69.25 71.04 10.16
C THR A 428 68.26 72.16 9.93
N VAL A 429 67.03 71.97 9.47
CA VAL A 429 66.23 73.13 8.98
C VAL A 429 64.74 73.09 9.32
N SER A 430 64.44 72.56 10.51
CA SER A 430 63.41 73.12 11.41
C SER A 430 63.65 74.60 11.79
N LYS A 431 64.64 75.27 11.17
CA LYS A 431 65.03 76.68 11.32
C LYS A 431 64.49 77.64 10.24
N GLN A 432 63.76 77.22 9.20
CA GLN A 432 63.24 78.13 8.15
C GLN A 432 61.76 78.51 8.24
N THR A 433 61.04 78.13 9.31
CA THR A 433 59.71 78.69 9.61
C THR A 433 59.79 79.68 10.78
N LYS A 434 60.28 80.91 10.53
CA LYS A 434 59.99 82.12 11.32
C LYS A 434 60.50 83.38 10.58
N THR A 435 59.53 84.22 10.20
CA THR A 435 59.59 85.66 9.86
C THR A 435 60.27 86.16 8.56
N ALA A 436 59.46 86.93 7.80
CA ALA A 436 59.75 88.02 6.85
C ALA A 436 60.51 87.69 5.55
#